data_AF-A0AAV6GZA1-F1
#
_entry.id   AF-A0AAV6GZA1-F1
#
_cell.length_a   1.000
_cell.length_b   1.000
_cell.length_c   1.000
_cell.angle_alpha   90.00
_cell.angle_beta   90.00
_cell.angle_gamma   90.00
#
_symmetry.space_group_name_H-M   'P 1'
#
loop_
_entity.id
_entity.type
_entity.pdbx_description
1 polymer ?
#
loop_
_entity_poly.entity_id
_entity_poly.type
_entity_poly.pdbx_seq_one_letter_code
_entity_poly.pdbx_strand_id
1 'polypeptide(L)'
;MESFPLLQGLLWISLLWPVDFHVSGNNCTGKNPVIDPPALVVKYGSPATATCRTEYNTTIMGWEAPVGATSKENATQLVWNVSSITDVEGGIMCYANSEYGQCVTNLPITIYTGIQVGAIIGIVVVAVLVLILALGILIWMFSRR
;
A
#
# COMPACT_ATOMS: atom_id res chain seq x y z
N MET A 1 26.75 6.91 -48.56
CA MET A 1 26.42 7.78 -49.69
C MET A 1 25.78 6.90 -50.72
N GLU A 2 24.46 6.97 -50.88
CA GLU A 2 23.77 6.70 -52.14
C GLU A 2 22.47 7.51 -52.06
N SER A 3 22.29 8.31 -53.09
CA SER A 3 21.37 9.42 -53.35
C SER A 3 19.87 9.09 -53.24
N PHE A 4 19.13 10.06 -52.69
CA PHE A 4 17.70 10.24 -52.91
C PHE A 4 17.41 10.50 -54.40
N PRO A 5 16.27 10.01 -54.93
CA PRO A 5 15.48 10.81 -55.84
C PRO A 5 14.12 11.11 -55.22
N LEU A 6 13.90 12.39 -54.95
CA LEU A 6 12.61 13.01 -54.70
C LEU A 6 11.82 12.98 -56.01
N LEU A 7 10.83 12.08 -56.13
CA LEU A 7 9.55 12.27 -56.82
C LEU A 7 8.84 10.89 -56.83
N GLN A 8 7.92 10.66 -55.90
CA GLN A 8 6.66 9.93 -56.12
C GLN A 8 5.82 10.08 -54.84
N GLY A 9 5.31 11.29 -54.64
CA GLY A 9 4.31 11.54 -53.60
C GLY A 9 3.03 10.77 -53.89
N LEU A 10 2.37 10.34 -52.81
CA LEU A 10 0.95 9.98 -52.72
C LEU A 10 0.50 8.54 -53.04
N LEU A 11 1.28 7.49 -52.72
CA LEU A 11 0.76 6.09 -52.77
C LEU A 11 1.23 5.15 -51.62
N TRP A 12 1.69 5.67 -50.48
CA TRP A 12 2.25 4.82 -49.39
C TRP A 12 1.39 4.71 -48.13
N ILE A 13 0.16 5.24 -48.10
CA ILE A 13 -0.67 5.23 -46.88
C ILE A 13 -1.27 3.83 -46.58
N SER A 14 -1.11 2.85 -47.49
CA SER A 14 -1.76 1.52 -47.37
C SER A 14 -0.91 0.43 -46.70
N LEU A 15 0.29 0.74 -46.18
CA LEU A 15 1.14 -0.23 -45.47
C LEU A 15 1.24 0.05 -43.96
N LEU A 16 0.18 0.57 -43.35
CA LEU A 16 -0.06 0.36 -41.93
C LEU A 16 -0.61 -1.06 -41.76
N TRP A 17 0.27 -2.05 -41.91
CA TRP A 17 0.07 -3.35 -41.27
C TRP A 17 -0.32 -3.11 -39.79
N PRO A 18 -1.34 -3.80 -39.24
CA PRO A 18 -1.52 -3.79 -37.81
C PRO A 18 -0.24 -4.38 -37.22
N VAL A 19 0.51 -3.57 -36.47
CA VAL A 19 1.55 -4.11 -35.61
C VAL A 19 0.78 -4.92 -34.57
N ASP A 20 0.71 -6.23 -34.74
CA ASP A 20 0.11 -7.13 -33.75
C ASP A 20 0.96 -7.04 -32.49
N PHE A 21 0.58 -6.13 -31.59
CA PHE A 21 1.16 -6.04 -30.26
C PHE A 21 0.63 -7.24 -29.48
N HIS A 22 1.38 -8.34 -29.52
CA HIS A 22 1.08 -9.50 -28.68
C HIS A 22 1.37 -9.12 -27.22
N VAL A 23 0.36 -8.57 -26.54
CA VAL A 23 0.37 -8.50 -25.08
C VAL A 23 0.26 -9.94 -24.59
N SER A 24 1.37 -10.53 -24.17
CA SER A 24 1.32 -11.80 -23.45
C SER A 24 0.48 -11.58 -22.19
N GLY A 25 -0.72 -12.16 -22.15
CA GLY A 25 -1.63 -12.02 -21.03
C GLY A 25 -1.12 -12.77 -19.79
N ASN A 26 -1.40 -12.24 -18.61
CA ASN A 26 -1.02 -12.85 -17.34
C ASN A 26 -1.79 -14.18 -17.17
N ASN A 27 -1.09 -15.30 -16.95
CA ASN A 27 -1.69 -16.60 -16.66
C ASN A 27 -1.42 -17.01 -15.21
N CYS A 28 -2.22 -16.48 -14.29
CA CYS A 28 -2.02 -16.69 -12.86
C CYS A 28 -2.72 -17.92 -12.27
N THR A 29 -3.33 -18.77 -13.10
CA THR A 29 -4.10 -19.93 -12.64
C THR A 29 -3.21 -20.87 -11.81
N GLY A 30 -3.41 -20.91 -10.49
CA GLY A 30 -2.59 -21.70 -9.56
C GLY A 30 -1.15 -21.19 -9.38
N LYS A 31 -0.87 -19.96 -9.79
CA LYS A 31 0.46 -19.30 -9.68
C LYS A 31 0.43 -18.05 -8.82
N ASN A 32 -0.68 -17.74 -8.16
CA ASN A 32 -0.71 -16.63 -7.22
C ASN A 32 0.27 -16.87 -6.07
N PRO A 33 1.02 -15.83 -5.63
CA PRO A 33 1.85 -15.94 -4.45
C PRO A 33 1.02 -16.28 -3.21
N VAL A 34 1.55 -17.12 -2.33
CA VAL A 34 0.91 -17.50 -1.07
C VAL A 34 1.45 -16.59 0.03
N ILE A 35 0.54 -15.99 0.80
CA ILE A 35 0.88 -15.10 1.91
C ILE A 35 0.62 -15.81 3.25
N ASP A 36 1.58 -15.70 4.17
CA ASP A 36 1.52 -16.25 5.52
C ASP A 36 1.91 -15.17 6.57
N PRO A 37 1.02 -14.84 7.53
CA PRO A 37 -0.36 -15.31 7.63
C PRO A 37 -1.25 -14.74 6.51
N PRO A 38 -2.33 -15.43 6.11
CA PRO A 38 -3.18 -15.01 4.98
C PRO A 38 -4.00 -13.74 5.28
N ALA A 39 -4.11 -13.33 6.54
CA ALA A 39 -4.69 -12.07 6.97
C ALA A 39 -4.04 -11.61 8.28
N LEU A 40 -4.01 -10.30 8.51
CA LEU A 40 -3.44 -9.70 9.72
C LEU A 40 -4.49 -8.91 10.51
N VAL A 41 -4.41 -8.99 11.83
CA VAL A 41 -5.14 -8.11 12.75
C VAL A 41 -4.12 -7.49 13.70
N VAL A 42 -3.89 -6.19 13.57
CA VAL A 42 -2.79 -5.50 14.25
C VAL A 42 -3.26 -4.18 14.85
N LYS A 43 -2.60 -3.75 15.93
CA LYS A 43 -2.87 -2.46 16.55
C LYS A 43 -2.21 -1.34 15.76
N TYR A 44 -2.88 -0.20 15.62
CA TYR A 44 -2.29 1.00 15.04
C TYR A 44 -0.96 1.37 15.73
N GLY A 45 0.07 1.63 14.93
CA GLY A 45 1.41 1.98 15.40
C GLY A 45 2.24 0.80 15.95
N SER A 46 1.78 -0.44 15.75
CA SER A 46 2.52 -1.64 16.17
C SER A 46 3.25 -2.27 14.98
N PRO A 47 4.32 -3.05 15.23
CA PRO A 47 5.02 -3.77 14.18
C PRO A 47 4.14 -4.84 13.54
N ALA A 48 4.37 -5.11 12.26
CA ALA A 48 3.65 -6.11 11.49
C ALA A 48 4.60 -6.85 10.55
N THR A 49 4.34 -8.14 10.34
CA THR A 49 5.11 -8.95 9.40
C THR A 49 4.23 -9.95 8.67
N ALA A 50 4.55 -10.19 7.41
CA ALA A 50 3.95 -11.23 6.60
C ALA A 50 4.99 -11.75 5.61
N THR A 51 4.87 -13.01 5.23
CA THR A 51 5.77 -13.67 4.28
C THR A 51 5.01 -13.99 3.00
N CYS A 52 5.57 -13.61 1.87
CA CYS A 52 5.06 -13.98 0.56
C CYS A 52 5.95 -15.07 -0.05
N ARG A 53 5.36 -16.10 -0.66
CA ARG A 53 6.06 -17.25 -1.24
C ARG A 53 5.47 -17.67 -2.59
N THR A 54 6.31 -18.22 -3.45
CA THR A 54 5.90 -18.87 -4.72
C THR A 54 6.56 -20.25 -4.83
N GLU A 55 5.90 -21.17 -5.53
CA GLU A 55 6.44 -22.52 -5.82
C GLU A 55 7.33 -22.56 -7.07
N TYR A 56 7.52 -21.40 -7.71
CA TYR A 56 8.27 -21.23 -8.95
C TYR A 56 9.24 -20.05 -8.82
N ASN A 57 10.27 -20.06 -9.66
CA ASN A 57 11.26 -18.99 -9.72
C ASN A 57 10.64 -17.72 -10.32
N THR A 58 10.74 -16.62 -9.60
CA THR A 58 10.30 -15.31 -10.08
C THR A 58 11.50 -14.54 -10.62
N THR A 59 11.31 -13.75 -11.67
CA THR A 59 12.29 -12.72 -12.06
C THR A 59 12.36 -11.65 -10.98
N ILE A 60 11.20 -11.18 -10.49
CA ILE A 60 11.07 -10.18 -9.43
C ILE A 60 9.86 -10.55 -8.55
N MET A 61 10.02 -10.47 -7.23
CA MET A 61 8.93 -10.55 -6.25
C MET A 61 8.93 -9.26 -5.42
N GLY A 62 7.77 -8.77 -5.01
CA GLY A 62 7.70 -7.57 -4.19
C GLY A 62 6.42 -7.43 -3.38
N TRP A 63 6.51 -6.55 -2.38
CA TRP A 63 5.40 -6.04 -1.60
C TRP A 63 5.10 -4.62 -2.03
N GLU A 64 3.86 -4.38 -2.41
CA GLU A 64 3.32 -3.07 -2.69
C GLU A 64 2.41 -2.69 -1.52
N ALA A 65 2.81 -1.66 -0.78
CA ALA A 65 2.20 -1.25 0.47
C ALA A 65 2.51 0.23 0.73
N PRO A 66 1.63 0.98 1.42
CA PRO A 66 1.89 2.36 1.83
C PRO A 66 3.14 2.49 2.71
N VAL A 67 3.39 1.46 3.53
CA VAL A 67 4.56 1.39 4.43
C VAL A 67 5.33 0.10 4.16
N GLY A 68 6.65 0.23 3.98
CA GLY A 68 7.54 -0.93 3.84
C GLY A 68 7.46 -1.64 2.48
N ALA A 69 7.08 -0.93 1.42
CA ALA A 69 7.21 -1.45 0.06
C ALA A 69 8.64 -1.92 -0.21
N THR A 70 8.79 -3.08 -0.84
CA THR A 70 10.10 -3.69 -1.08
C THR A 70 10.01 -4.69 -2.23
N SER A 71 11.11 -4.93 -2.92
CA SER A 71 11.19 -5.93 -3.98
C SER A 71 12.54 -6.64 -3.97
N LYS A 72 12.57 -7.82 -4.58
CA LYS A 72 13.76 -8.65 -4.69
C LYS A 72 13.75 -9.44 -5.99
N GLU A 73 14.87 -9.40 -6.70
CA GLU A 73 15.09 -10.21 -7.89
C GLU A 73 15.34 -11.67 -7.52
N ASN A 74 14.94 -12.59 -8.39
CA ASN A 74 15.26 -14.02 -8.30
C ASN A 74 14.94 -14.64 -6.92
N ALA A 75 13.81 -14.26 -6.33
CA ALA A 75 13.40 -14.71 -5.00
C ALA A 75 12.09 -15.49 -5.03
N THR A 76 12.05 -16.65 -4.39
CA THR A 76 10.81 -17.43 -4.21
C THR A 76 10.09 -17.11 -2.91
N GLN A 77 10.71 -16.29 -2.05
CA GLN A 77 10.16 -15.82 -0.79
C GLN A 77 10.65 -14.42 -0.46
N LEU A 78 9.75 -13.59 0.03
CA LEU A 78 10.05 -12.24 0.49
C LEU A 78 9.21 -11.89 1.73
N VAL A 79 9.88 -11.46 2.79
CA VAL A 79 9.24 -11.05 4.04
C VAL A 79 8.98 -9.55 4.00
N TRP A 80 7.72 -9.17 4.23
CA TRP A 80 7.36 -7.80 4.59
C TRP A 80 7.48 -7.65 6.10
N ASN A 81 8.21 -6.64 6.53
CA ASN A 81 8.42 -6.35 7.95
C ASN A 81 8.48 -4.84 8.14
N VAL A 82 7.55 -4.32 8.95
CA VAL A 82 7.47 -2.91 9.30
C VAL A 82 7.47 -2.74 10.81
N SER A 83 8.16 -1.71 11.30
CA SER A 83 8.25 -1.42 12.73
C SER A 83 6.97 -0.81 13.30
N SER A 84 6.18 -0.14 12.45
CA SER A 84 4.97 0.56 12.85
C SER A 84 4.00 0.66 11.68
N ILE A 85 2.81 0.08 11.82
CA ILE A 85 1.73 0.20 10.84
C ILE A 85 0.89 1.45 11.13
N THR A 86 1.03 2.47 10.30
CA THR A 86 0.32 3.75 10.45
C THR A 86 -0.63 4.05 9.30
N ASP A 87 -0.45 3.36 8.17
CA ASP A 87 -1.25 3.59 6.97
C ASP A 87 -1.44 2.27 6.20
N VAL A 88 -2.66 2.09 5.71
CA VAL A 88 -3.12 0.97 4.89
C VAL A 88 -4.06 1.45 3.77
N GLU A 89 -4.13 2.77 3.54
CA GLU A 89 -4.88 3.34 2.43
C GLU A 89 -4.31 2.83 1.10
N GLY A 90 -5.16 2.26 0.24
CA GLY A 90 -4.71 1.58 -0.99
C GLY A 90 -4.38 0.08 -0.82
N GLY A 91 -4.33 -0.43 0.41
CA GLY A 91 -4.14 -1.85 0.69
C GLY A 91 -2.70 -2.34 0.62
N ILE A 92 -2.48 -3.62 0.94
CA ILE A 92 -1.18 -4.27 0.90
C ILE A 92 -1.29 -5.48 -0.01
N MET A 93 -0.34 -5.65 -0.93
CA MET A 93 -0.31 -6.80 -1.83
C MET A 93 1.10 -7.31 -2.08
N CYS A 94 1.23 -8.60 -2.36
CA CYS A 94 2.43 -9.20 -2.87
C CYS A 94 2.27 -9.50 -4.36
N TYR A 95 3.27 -9.16 -5.18
CA TYR A 95 3.35 -9.52 -6.58
C TYR A 95 4.56 -10.42 -6.87
N ALA A 96 4.43 -11.25 -7.90
CA ALA A 96 5.49 -12.08 -8.45
C ALA A 96 5.47 -12.04 -9.97
N ASN A 97 6.60 -11.65 -10.57
CA ASN A 97 6.81 -11.58 -12.00
C ASN A 97 7.58 -12.82 -12.46
N SER A 98 7.08 -13.48 -13.51
CA SER A 98 7.67 -14.69 -14.07
C SER A 98 7.27 -14.87 -15.54
N GLU A 99 7.59 -16.03 -16.12
CA GLU A 99 7.09 -16.44 -17.44
C GLU A 99 5.56 -16.46 -17.53
N TYR A 100 4.85 -16.58 -16.41
CA TYR A 100 3.39 -16.56 -16.34
C TYR A 100 2.80 -15.13 -16.30
N GLY A 101 3.65 -14.10 -16.39
CA GLY A 101 3.27 -12.70 -16.19
C GLY A 101 3.38 -12.27 -14.72
N GLN A 102 2.72 -11.15 -14.39
CA GLN A 102 2.65 -10.62 -13.04
C GLN A 102 1.42 -11.14 -12.32
N CYS A 103 1.64 -11.93 -11.27
CA CYS A 103 0.58 -12.48 -10.43
C CYS A 103 0.62 -11.82 -9.05
N VAL A 104 -0.58 -11.53 -8.52
CA VAL A 104 -0.74 -10.71 -7.33
C VAL A 104 -1.63 -11.43 -6.32
N THR A 105 -1.33 -11.25 -5.04
CA THR A 105 -2.17 -11.66 -3.92
C THR A 105 -2.28 -10.52 -2.93
N ASN A 106 -3.50 -10.13 -2.57
CA ASN A 106 -3.74 -9.10 -1.57
C ASN A 106 -3.56 -9.68 -0.16
N LEU A 107 -3.03 -8.88 0.76
CA LEU A 107 -2.99 -9.16 2.19
C LEU A 107 -4.09 -8.37 2.89
N PRO A 108 -5.22 -9.00 3.27
CA PRO A 108 -6.22 -8.39 4.12
C PRO A 108 -5.61 -8.03 5.48
N ILE A 109 -5.78 -6.78 5.88
CA ILE A 109 -5.29 -6.28 7.17
C ILE A 109 -6.39 -5.50 7.87
N THR A 110 -6.60 -5.80 9.15
CA THR A 110 -7.51 -5.07 10.03
C THR A 110 -6.69 -4.34 11.08
N ILE A 111 -6.79 -3.01 11.09
CA ILE A 111 -6.13 -2.17 12.10
C ILE A 111 -7.14 -1.76 13.15
N TYR A 112 -6.82 -2.01 14.42
CA TYR A 112 -7.59 -1.47 15.54
C TYR A 112 -6.80 -0.39 16.28
N THR A 113 -7.48 0.70 16.62
CA THR A 113 -6.92 1.75 17.46
C THR A 113 -7.25 1.44 18.91
N GLY A 114 -6.22 1.39 19.77
CA GLY A 114 -6.45 1.40 21.21
C GLY A 114 -6.99 2.77 21.59
N ILE A 115 -8.05 2.83 22.40
CA ILE A 115 -8.73 4.05 22.84
C ILE A 115 -7.77 4.92 23.67
N GLN A 116 -6.91 5.69 23.01
CA GLN A 116 -6.14 6.78 23.62
C GLN A 116 -6.91 8.09 23.46
N VAL A 117 -7.59 8.27 22.32
CA VAL A 117 -8.45 9.43 22.04
C VAL A 117 -9.56 9.63 23.07
N GLY A 118 -10.20 8.55 23.55
CA GLY A 118 -11.21 8.65 24.61
C GLY A 118 -10.65 9.15 25.95
N ALA A 119 -9.43 8.75 26.30
CA ALA A 119 -8.76 9.22 27.52
C ALA A 119 -8.36 10.70 27.41
N ILE A 120 -7.87 11.14 26.25
CA ILE A 120 -7.51 12.55 26.00
C ILE A 120 -8.74 13.45 26.09
N ILE A 121 -9.87 13.06 25.46
CA ILE A 121 -11.12 13.82 25.52
C ILE A 121 -11.59 13.95 26.98
N GLY A 122 -11.54 12.87 27.76
CA GLY A 122 -11.89 12.91 29.18
C GLY A 122 -11.05 13.89 29.99
N ILE A 123 -9.73 13.88 29.82
CA ILE A 123 -8.81 14.80 30.51
C ILE A 123 -9.12 16.25 30.14
N VAL A 124 -9.33 16.55 28.85
CA VAL A 124 -9.62 17.90 28.37
C VAL A 124 -10.94 18.42 28.96
N VAL A 125 -11.99 17.60 28.96
CA VAL A 125 -13.30 17.98 29.55
C VAL A 125 -13.18 18.29 31.04
N VAL A 126 -12.48 17.44 31.80
CA VAL A 126 -12.27 17.66 33.24
C VAL A 126 -11.48 18.94 33.49
N ALA A 127 -10.40 19.18 32.74
CA ALA A 127 -9.60 20.41 32.86
C ALA A 127 -10.44 21.66 32.57
N VAL A 128 -11.26 21.64 31.52
CA VAL A 128 -12.16 22.75 31.18
C VAL A 128 -13.19 23.00 32.29
N LEU A 129 -13.80 21.95 32.84
CA LEU A 129 -14.74 22.09 33.96
C LEU A 129 -14.07 22.70 35.20
N VAL A 130 -12.86 22.27 35.54
CA VAL A 130 -12.09 22.83 36.66
C VAL A 130 -11.77 24.31 36.43
N LEU A 131 -11.37 24.68 35.21
CA LEU A 131 -11.10 26.08 34.86
C LEU A 131 -12.36 26.95 34.97
N ILE A 132 -13.51 26.46 34.51
CA ILE A 132 -14.79 27.18 34.63
C ILE A 132 -15.16 27.39 36.09
N LEU A 133 -15.04 26.35 36.93
CA LEU A 133 -15.32 26.45 38.36
C LEU A 133 -14.36 27.43 39.05
N ALA A 134 -13.06 27.38 38.74
CA ALA A 134 -12.07 28.28 39.30
C ALA A 134 -12.33 29.75 38.91
N LEU A 135 -12.65 30.01 37.64
CA LEU A 135 -13.03 31.35 37.17
C LEU A 135 -14.32 31.83 37.84
N GLY A 136 -15.32 30.97 38.00
CA GLY A 136 -16.55 31.29 38.72
C GLY A 136 -16.29 31.68 40.17
N ILE A 137 -15.44 30.93 40.87
CA ILE A 137 -15.01 31.25 42.24
C ILE A 137 -14.25 32.58 42.28
N LEU A 138 -13.34 32.81 41.35
CA LEU A 138 -12.55 34.05 41.28
C LEU A 138 -13.45 35.27 41.05
N ILE A 139 -14.35 35.21 40.07
CA ILE A 139 -15.33 36.26 39.77
C ILE A 139 -16.21 36.52 40.99
N TRP A 140 -16.69 35.45 41.64
CA TRP A 140 -17.50 35.57 42.86
C TRP A 140 -16.73 36.29 43.98
N MET A 141 -15.47 35.92 44.24
CA MET A 141 -14.62 36.59 45.24
C MET A 141 -14.41 38.08 44.92
N PHE A 142 -14.22 38.44 43.65
CA PHE A 142 -14.06 39.84 43.23
C PHE A 142 -15.36 40.64 43.31
N SER A 143 -16.51 40.04 42.99
CA SER A 143 -17.83 40.68 43.08
C SER A 143 -18.32 40.93 44.51
N ARG A 144 -17.76 40.20 45.49
CA ARG A 144 -18.11 40.28 46.91
C ARG A 144 -17.17 41.22 47.70
N ARG A 145 -16.18 41.80 47.03
CA ARG A 145 -15.29 42.83 47.57
C ARG A 145 -15.84 44.22 47.25
#